data_AF-A0A6S6TQX4-F1
#
_entry.id   AF-A0A6S6TQX4-F1
#
_cell.length_a   1.000
_cell.length_b   1.000
_cell.length_c   1.000
_cell.angle_alpha   90.00
_cell.angle_beta   90.00
_cell.angle_gamma   90.00
#
_symmetry.space_group_name_H-M   'P 1'
#
loop_
_entity.id
_entity.type
_entity.pdbx_description
1 polymer ?
#
loop_
_entity_poly.entity_id
_entity_poly.type
_entity_poly.pdbx_seq_one_letter_code
_entity_poly.pdbx_strand_id
1 'polypeptide(L)'
;MEILINELSLTGQFKDENEFLDNFDSILKMIKLIDKLNFSIAKEFMFFDVAVTANHKLSDFLRLRTDRAKKMKQFLAKLAQNPPFWNEIQKHNCSQNTYNYNSNDICNTSLAESSERDRIVLSFKHNDFLNIILEIQKNNTPMNIYNLIDKHHFLGHLLSTSQIEPLKYCQFKFENTNLNFSKIEDDYGFNLLETSQQRDEFIDSFKKVSQMSWQNIINSDGLQYKRYKGKEFGNQPIYKFRVTQKYRCFGYREEDIFFILRFEIDHKMSDNG
;
A
#
# COMPACT_ATOMS: atom_id res chain seq x y z
N MET A 1 6.35 1.32 -12.49
CA MET A 1 6.46 0.13 -11.65
C MET A 1 5.47 -0.91 -12.12
N GLU A 2 5.95 -2.12 -12.33
CA GLU A 2 5.21 -3.29 -12.75
C GLU A 2 5.24 -4.33 -11.63
N ILE A 3 4.07 -4.86 -11.32
CA ILE A 3 3.86 -5.84 -10.25
C ILE A 3 3.45 -7.16 -10.90
N LEU A 4 4.12 -8.25 -10.56
CA LEU A 4 3.77 -9.58 -11.08
C LEU A 4 2.84 -10.29 -10.11
N ILE A 5 1.81 -10.98 -10.62
CA ILE A 5 1.00 -11.86 -9.79
C ILE A 5 1.78 -13.15 -9.56
N ASN A 6 2.00 -13.53 -8.30
CA ASN A 6 2.70 -14.76 -7.94
C ASN A 6 1.76 -15.97 -8.08
N GLU A 7 1.81 -16.65 -9.22
CA GLU A 7 1.01 -17.85 -9.48
C GLU A 7 1.32 -19.01 -8.51
N LEU A 8 2.54 -19.08 -7.97
CA LEU A 8 2.91 -20.11 -6.99
C LEU A 8 2.15 -19.98 -5.67
N SER A 9 1.53 -18.83 -5.42
CA SER A 9 0.67 -18.63 -4.25
C SER A 9 -0.74 -19.21 -4.42
N LEU A 10 -1.02 -19.93 -5.52
CA LEU A 10 -2.26 -20.68 -5.75
C LEU A 10 -1.94 -22.14 -6.10
N THR A 11 -2.14 -23.02 -5.13
CA THR A 11 -1.77 -24.45 -5.22
C THR A 11 -2.92 -25.39 -4.86
N GLY A 12 -4.15 -24.87 -4.81
CA GLY A 12 -5.32 -25.62 -4.36
C GLY A 12 -5.56 -25.56 -2.85
N GLN A 13 -4.97 -24.57 -2.17
CA GLN A 13 -4.92 -24.50 -0.71
C GLN A 13 -6.24 -24.11 -0.04
N PHE A 14 -7.18 -23.50 -0.76
CA PHE A 14 -8.45 -23.07 -0.19
C PHE A 14 -9.42 -24.25 -0.11
N LYS A 15 -10.10 -24.39 1.03
CA LYS A 15 -11.07 -25.47 1.27
C LYS A 15 -12.24 -25.41 0.29
N ASP A 16 -12.74 -24.21 0.05
CA ASP A 16 -13.91 -23.96 -0.79
C ASP A 16 -13.87 -22.56 -1.41
N GLU A 17 -14.90 -22.26 -2.20
CA GLU A 17 -15.02 -20.98 -2.89
C GLU A 17 -15.18 -19.78 -1.95
N ASN A 18 -15.82 -19.97 -0.79
CA ASN A 18 -16.03 -18.88 0.15
C ASN A 18 -14.73 -18.48 0.82
N GLU A 19 -13.90 -19.46 1.20
CA GLU A 19 -12.58 -19.17 1.76
C GLU A 19 -11.68 -18.44 0.76
N PHE A 20 -11.72 -18.83 -0.52
CA PHE A 20 -11.01 -18.09 -1.56
C PHE A 20 -11.54 -16.65 -1.71
N LEU A 21 -12.86 -16.46 -1.74
CA LEU A 21 -13.47 -15.12 -1.84
C LEU A 21 -13.13 -14.24 -0.63
N ASP A 22 -13.07 -14.80 0.58
CA ASP A 22 -12.61 -14.11 1.79
C ASP A 22 -11.17 -13.60 1.61
N ASN A 23 -10.28 -14.42 1.06
CA ASN A 23 -8.92 -13.99 0.75
C ASN A 23 -8.90 -12.92 -0.36
N PHE A 24 -9.71 -13.12 -1.40
CA PHE A 24 -9.75 -12.26 -2.58
C PHE A 24 -10.18 -10.83 -2.24
N ASP A 25 -11.00 -10.62 -1.22
CA ASP A 25 -11.40 -9.30 -0.75
C ASP A 25 -10.19 -8.44 -0.31
N SER A 26 -9.17 -9.06 0.29
CA SER A 26 -7.92 -8.37 0.64
C SER A 26 -7.08 -8.04 -0.60
N ILE A 27 -7.00 -8.97 -1.55
CA ILE A 27 -6.31 -8.79 -2.83
C ILE A 27 -6.95 -7.66 -3.65
N LEU A 28 -8.29 -7.57 -3.68
CA LEU A 28 -9.02 -6.48 -4.33
C LEU A 28 -8.69 -5.10 -3.75
N LYS A 29 -8.46 -5.00 -2.44
CA LYS A 29 -8.03 -3.73 -1.83
C LYS A 29 -6.64 -3.33 -2.33
N MET A 30 -5.72 -4.28 -2.45
CA MET A 30 -4.39 -4.05 -3.00
C MET A 30 -4.43 -3.65 -4.47
N ILE A 31 -5.20 -4.36 -5.29
CA ILE A 31 -5.39 -4.03 -6.71
C ILE A 31 -5.94 -2.62 -6.90
N LYS A 32 -6.94 -2.22 -6.11
CA LYS A 32 -7.49 -0.87 -6.18
C LYS A 32 -6.43 0.18 -5.84
N LEU A 33 -5.57 -0.10 -4.88
CA LEU A 33 -4.46 0.80 -4.55
C LEU A 33 -3.45 0.87 -5.71
N ILE A 34 -3.09 -0.26 -6.31
CA ILE A 34 -2.22 -0.36 -7.49
C ILE A 34 -2.78 0.46 -8.66
N ASP A 35 -4.08 0.31 -8.95
CA ASP A 35 -4.79 1.10 -9.97
C ASP A 35 -4.74 2.60 -9.64
N LYS A 36 -5.02 3.02 -8.40
CA LYS A 36 -4.94 4.44 -7.97
C LYS A 36 -3.52 5.01 -8.04
N LEU A 37 -2.50 4.16 -7.98
CA LEU A 37 -1.10 4.53 -8.12
C LEU A 37 -0.61 4.51 -9.57
N ASN A 38 -1.44 4.07 -10.52
CA ASN A 38 -1.08 3.87 -11.93
C ASN A 38 0.07 2.89 -12.13
N PHE A 39 0.18 1.85 -11.30
CA PHE A 39 1.13 0.76 -11.51
C PHE A 39 0.51 -0.34 -12.38
N SER A 40 1.33 -1.01 -13.19
CA SER A 40 0.86 -2.11 -14.03
C SER A 40 0.89 -3.44 -13.27
N ILE A 41 -0.01 -4.34 -13.67
CA ILE A 41 -0.03 -5.73 -13.20
C ILE A 41 0.20 -6.64 -14.41
N ALA A 42 1.17 -7.54 -14.30
CA ALA A 42 1.43 -8.57 -15.28
C ALA A 42 1.31 -9.97 -14.65
N LYS A 43 1.07 -10.97 -15.50
CA LYS A 43 0.78 -12.35 -15.09
C LYS A 43 1.41 -13.35 -16.05
N GLU A 44 1.52 -14.58 -15.58
CA GLU A 44 1.95 -15.72 -16.40
C GLU A 44 0.80 -16.19 -17.32
N PHE A 45 1.10 -16.79 -18.49
CA PHE A 45 0.11 -17.26 -19.46
C PHE A 45 -0.93 -18.23 -18.88
N MET A 46 -0.48 -19.21 -18.09
CA MET A 46 -1.27 -20.25 -17.46
C MET A 46 -1.87 -19.81 -16.12
N PHE A 47 -1.83 -18.51 -15.76
CA PHE A 47 -2.36 -18.01 -14.50
C PHE A 47 -3.83 -18.39 -14.26
N PHE A 48 -4.67 -18.48 -15.30
CA PHE A 48 -6.08 -18.88 -15.14
C PHE A 48 -6.29 -20.40 -14.98
N ASP A 49 -5.24 -21.19 -15.22
CA ASP A 49 -5.25 -22.65 -15.10
C ASP A 49 -4.79 -23.18 -13.73
N VAL A 50 -4.30 -22.28 -12.86
CA VAL A 50 -3.83 -22.64 -11.51
C VAL A 50 -4.95 -23.18 -10.63
N ALA A 51 -4.61 -24.14 -9.77
CA ALA A 51 -5.54 -24.70 -8.78
C ALA A 51 -5.78 -23.69 -7.66
N VAL A 52 -7.05 -23.42 -7.36
CA VAL A 52 -7.47 -22.55 -6.24
C VAL A 52 -7.95 -23.41 -5.08
N THR A 53 -8.74 -24.43 -5.36
CA THR A 53 -9.11 -25.49 -4.41
C THR A 53 -8.65 -26.84 -4.96
N ALA A 54 -8.82 -27.91 -4.20
CA ALA A 54 -8.56 -29.27 -4.66
C ALA A 54 -9.34 -29.65 -5.94
N ASN A 55 -10.48 -29.02 -6.20
CA ASN A 55 -11.40 -29.39 -7.29
C ASN A 55 -11.61 -28.31 -8.34
N HIS A 56 -11.15 -27.07 -8.11
CA HIS A 56 -11.44 -25.93 -8.98
C HIS A 56 -10.18 -25.14 -9.32
N LYS A 57 -10.08 -24.77 -10.60
CA LYS A 57 -9.08 -23.84 -11.12
C LYS A 57 -9.58 -22.40 -11.02
N LEU A 58 -8.68 -21.43 -11.15
CA LEU A 58 -9.05 -20.00 -11.12
C LEU A 58 -10.09 -19.63 -12.21
N SER A 59 -9.99 -20.23 -13.39
CA SER A 59 -10.96 -20.02 -14.48
C SER A 59 -12.38 -20.49 -14.14
N ASP A 60 -12.55 -21.50 -13.28
CA ASP A 60 -13.88 -21.97 -12.85
C ASP A 60 -14.62 -20.90 -12.04
N PHE A 61 -13.87 -20.07 -11.30
CA PHE A 61 -14.42 -18.99 -10.49
C PHE A 61 -15.07 -17.87 -11.33
N LEU A 62 -14.75 -17.77 -12.62
CA LEU A 62 -15.42 -16.85 -13.55
C LEU A 62 -16.89 -17.24 -13.80
N ARG A 63 -17.24 -18.51 -13.59
CA ARG A 63 -18.58 -19.05 -13.84
C ARG A 63 -19.51 -18.92 -12.62
N LEU A 64 -19.00 -18.53 -11.46
CA LEU A 64 -19.78 -18.41 -10.23
C LEU A 64 -20.91 -17.41 -10.36
N ARG A 65 -22.12 -17.81 -9.96
CA ARG A 65 -23.33 -16.99 -10.04
C ARG A 65 -23.70 -16.33 -8.70
N THR A 66 -22.70 -16.00 -7.89
CA THR A 66 -22.91 -15.29 -6.61
C THR A 66 -22.67 -13.79 -6.77
N ASP A 67 -23.43 -12.98 -6.03
CA ASP A 67 -23.23 -11.52 -5.96
C ASP A 67 -21.85 -11.17 -5.41
N ARG A 68 -21.36 -11.98 -4.47
CA ARG A 68 -20.03 -11.84 -3.86
C ARG A 68 -18.91 -11.98 -4.89
N ALA A 69 -19.04 -12.91 -5.84
CA ALA A 69 -18.08 -13.10 -6.92
C ALA A 69 -18.08 -11.97 -7.96
N LYS A 70 -19.04 -11.03 -7.94
CA LYS A 70 -19.15 -9.99 -8.99
C LYS A 70 -17.90 -9.12 -9.11
N LYS A 71 -17.35 -8.63 -8.00
CA LYS A 71 -16.14 -7.78 -8.00
C LYS A 71 -14.90 -8.55 -8.44
N MET A 72 -14.76 -9.79 -7.98
CA MET A 72 -13.69 -10.69 -8.41
C MET A 72 -13.77 -10.95 -9.92
N LYS A 73 -14.95 -11.31 -10.44
CA LYS A 73 -15.15 -11.55 -11.87
C LYS A 73 -14.82 -10.33 -12.72
N GLN A 74 -15.22 -9.13 -12.30
CA GLN A 74 -14.85 -7.89 -12.99
C GLN A 74 -13.34 -7.71 -13.08
N PHE A 75 -12.61 -7.98 -11.99
CA PHE A 75 -11.17 -7.92 -11.99
C PHE A 75 -10.53 -9.01 -12.86
N LEU A 76 -10.93 -10.27 -12.70
CA LEU A 76 -10.40 -11.38 -13.49
C LEU A 76 -10.69 -11.19 -14.98
N ALA A 77 -11.86 -10.66 -15.34
CA ALA A 77 -12.19 -10.30 -16.72
C ALA A 77 -11.31 -9.16 -17.23
N LYS A 78 -11.05 -8.12 -16.42
CA LYS A 78 -10.08 -7.05 -16.75
C LYS A 78 -8.68 -7.63 -16.96
N LEU A 79 -8.24 -8.57 -16.11
CA LEU A 79 -6.95 -9.25 -16.28
C LEU A 79 -6.89 -10.15 -17.52
N ALA A 80 -8.01 -10.75 -17.92
CA ALA A 80 -8.10 -11.62 -19.09
C ALA A 80 -8.08 -10.84 -20.42
N GLN A 81 -8.54 -9.58 -20.43
CA GLN A 81 -8.62 -8.72 -21.62
C GLN A 81 -7.24 -8.15 -21.99
N ASN A 82 -6.35 -8.96 -22.58
CA ASN A 82 -4.98 -8.60 -23.01
C ASN A 82 -4.33 -7.38 -22.31
N PRO A 83 -4.07 -7.43 -20.99
CA PRO A 83 -3.00 -6.70 -20.34
C PRO A 83 -1.81 -7.68 -20.09
N PRO A 84 -0.59 -7.16 -19.86
CA PRO A 84 0.64 -7.83 -20.27
C PRO A 84 0.83 -9.20 -19.62
N PHE A 85 0.99 -10.21 -20.47
CA PHE A 85 1.61 -11.47 -20.07
C PHE A 85 3.11 -11.23 -20.03
N TRP A 86 3.75 -11.40 -18.88
CA TRP A 86 5.17 -11.12 -18.79
C TRP A 86 5.99 -12.07 -19.69
N ASN A 87 5.45 -13.24 -20.03
CA ASN A 87 6.05 -14.22 -20.94
C ASN A 87 6.36 -13.62 -22.33
N GLU A 88 5.57 -12.66 -22.82
CA GLU A 88 5.79 -12.01 -24.12
C GLU A 88 7.04 -11.12 -24.14
N ILE A 89 7.45 -10.64 -22.97
CA ILE A 89 8.59 -9.74 -22.76
C ILE A 89 9.50 -10.28 -21.66
N GLN A 90 9.64 -11.60 -21.57
CA GLN A 90 10.36 -12.30 -20.51
C GLN A 90 11.81 -11.79 -20.38
N LYS A 91 12.24 -11.54 -19.14
CA LYS A 91 13.60 -11.08 -18.82
C LYS A 91 14.44 -12.14 -18.13
N HIS A 92 13.84 -13.00 -17.31
CA HIS A 92 14.61 -14.08 -16.67
C HIS A 92 15.05 -15.11 -17.71
N ASN A 93 16.26 -15.65 -17.53
CA ASN A 93 16.85 -16.60 -18.48
C ASN A 93 17.33 -17.86 -17.74
N CYS A 94 16.56 -18.94 -17.87
CA CYS A 94 16.82 -20.24 -17.27
C CYS A 94 18.00 -20.99 -17.88
N SER A 95 18.43 -20.65 -19.09
CA SER A 95 19.59 -21.28 -19.73
C SER A 95 20.90 -20.73 -19.20
N GLN A 96 20.89 -19.49 -18.69
CA GLN A 96 22.08 -18.79 -18.19
C GLN A 96 22.13 -18.68 -16.67
N ASN A 97 20.96 -18.71 -16.01
CA ASN A 97 20.85 -18.48 -14.58
C ASN A 97 19.99 -19.55 -13.92
N THR A 98 20.30 -19.83 -12.66
CA THR A 98 19.46 -20.63 -11.77
C THR A 98 18.71 -19.71 -10.82
N TYR A 99 17.44 -20.02 -10.57
CA TYR A 99 16.57 -19.26 -9.67
C TYR A 99 15.94 -20.22 -8.67
N ASN A 100 16.21 -20.05 -7.38
CA ASN A 100 15.68 -20.92 -6.34
C ASN A 100 14.95 -20.15 -5.25
N TYR A 101 13.90 -20.75 -4.71
CA TYR A 101 13.19 -20.28 -3.52
C TYR A 101 12.84 -21.47 -2.62
N ASN A 102 13.19 -21.41 -1.34
CA ASN A 102 13.02 -22.53 -0.40
C ASN A 102 13.55 -23.88 -0.94
N SER A 103 14.72 -23.84 -1.60
CA SER A 103 15.36 -25.01 -2.26
C SER A 103 14.62 -25.60 -3.47
N ASN A 104 13.54 -24.96 -3.92
CA ASN A 104 12.83 -25.34 -5.14
C ASN A 104 13.28 -24.46 -6.31
N ASP A 105 13.42 -25.06 -7.49
CA ASP A 105 13.62 -24.33 -8.74
C ASP A 105 12.33 -23.54 -9.07
N ILE A 106 12.50 -22.23 -9.26
CA ILE A 106 11.41 -21.30 -9.60
C ILE A 106 11.59 -20.70 -10.99
N CYS A 107 12.39 -21.32 -11.86
CA CYS A 107 12.52 -20.83 -13.22
C CYS A 107 11.19 -20.89 -13.98
N ASN A 108 10.96 -19.94 -14.91
CA ASN A 108 9.68 -19.75 -15.61
C ASN A 108 8.49 -19.41 -14.71
N THR A 109 8.75 -18.81 -13.55
CA THR A 109 7.72 -18.31 -12.63
C THR A 109 7.77 -16.80 -12.50
N SER A 110 6.68 -16.19 -12.02
CA SER A 110 6.65 -14.75 -11.73
C SER A 110 7.65 -14.36 -10.65
N LEU A 111 8.07 -15.25 -9.74
CA LEU A 111 9.12 -14.94 -8.77
C LEU A 111 10.46 -14.70 -9.45
N ALA A 112 10.90 -15.63 -10.32
CA ALA A 112 12.13 -15.47 -11.07
C ALA A 112 12.07 -14.24 -11.98
N GLU A 113 10.96 -14.05 -12.70
CA GLU A 113 10.76 -12.89 -13.56
C GLU A 113 10.79 -11.56 -12.79
N SER A 114 10.22 -11.50 -11.60
CA SER A 114 10.20 -10.28 -10.79
C SER A 114 11.60 -9.83 -10.37
N SER A 115 12.55 -10.76 -10.21
CA SER A 115 13.92 -10.46 -9.81
C SER A 115 14.71 -9.63 -10.84
N GLU A 116 14.31 -9.73 -12.12
CA GLU A 116 14.87 -8.97 -13.26
C GLU A 116 14.06 -7.71 -13.57
N ARG A 117 13.05 -7.41 -12.76
CA ARG A 117 12.15 -6.25 -12.88
C ARG A 117 12.20 -5.42 -11.60
N ASP A 118 11.06 -4.86 -11.20
CA ASP A 118 10.91 -4.01 -10.02
C ASP A 118 11.02 -4.78 -8.68
N ARG A 119 11.16 -6.13 -8.72
CA ARG A 119 11.25 -7.00 -7.54
C ARG A 119 10.05 -6.90 -6.61
N ILE A 120 8.86 -6.83 -7.19
CA ILE A 120 7.60 -6.77 -6.45
C ILE A 120 6.62 -7.81 -7.01
N VAL A 121 6.02 -8.59 -6.12
CA VAL A 121 4.99 -9.57 -6.47
C VAL A 121 3.75 -9.43 -5.60
N LEU A 122 2.60 -9.82 -6.16
CA LEU A 122 1.32 -9.91 -5.47
C LEU A 122 0.96 -11.38 -5.25
N SER A 123 0.99 -11.81 -3.99
CA SER A 123 0.65 -13.20 -3.61
C SER A 123 -0.72 -13.29 -2.98
N PHE A 124 -1.43 -14.38 -3.28
CA PHE A 124 -2.59 -14.84 -2.54
C PHE A 124 -2.15 -15.43 -1.18
N LYS A 125 -3.10 -15.64 -0.26
CA LYS A 125 -2.77 -16.23 1.05
C LYS A 125 -2.27 -17.67 0.84
N HIS A 126 -1.02 -17.89 1.23
CA HIS A 126 -0.33 -19.16 1.09
C HIS A 126 0.75 -19.26 2.17
N ASN A 127 0.95 -20.45 2.75
CA ASN A 127 1.88 -20.63 3.88
C ASN A 127 3.32 -20.28 3.52
N ASP A 128 3.72 -20.56 2.28
CA ASP A 128 5.08 -20.25 1.80
C ASP A 128 5.30 -18.76 1.50
N PHE A 129 4.23 -17.96 1.38
CA PHE A 129 4.29 -16.56 0.94
C PHE A 129 3.72 -15.59 1.97
N LEU A 130 3.90 -15.90 3.27
CA LEU A 130 3.47 -15.06 4.39
C LEU A 130 4.44 -13.90 4.69
N ASN A 131 5.68 -13.99 4.22
CA ASN A 131 6.69 -12.98 4.48
C ASN A 131 6.55 -11.79 3.53
N ILE A 132 6.77 -10.58 4.05
CA ILE A 132 6.79 -9.33 3.27
C ILE A 132 7.98 -9.29 2.31
N ILE A 133 9.10 -9.91 2.70
CA ILE A 133 10.29 -10.03 1.86
C ILE A 133 10.49 -11.52 1.58
N LEU A 134 10.54 -11.87 0.31
CA LEU A 134 10.90 -13.19 -0.19
C LEU A 134 12.35 -13.14 -0.63
N GLU A 135 13.22 -13.87 0.06
CA GLU A 135 14.61 -14.02 -0.35
C GLU A 135 14.70 -15.18 -1.33
N ILE A 136 14.97 -14.87 -2.60
CA ILE A 136 15.27 -15.87 -3.63
C ILE A 136 16.78 -15.93 -3.86
N GLN A 137 17.25 -16.99 -4.52
CA GLN A 137 18.64 -17.16 -4.90
C GLN A 137 18.77 -17.15 -6.42
N LYS A 138 19.48 -16.16 -6.98
CA LYS A 138 19.89 -16.13 -8.38
C LYS A 138 21.36 -16.53 -8.47
N ASN A 139 21.69 -17.66 -9.09
CA ASN A 139 23.07 -18.17 -9.15
C ASN A 139 23.77 -18.21 -7.77
N ASN A 140 23.05 -18.68 -6.74
CA ASN A 140 23.49 -18.69 -5.33
C ASN A 140 23.76 -17.30 -4.72
N THR A 141 23.28 -16.23 -5.35
CA THR A 141 23.30 -14.87 -4.79
C THR A 141 21.90 -14.52 -4.28
N PRO A 142 21.76 -14.10 -3.01
CA PRO A 142 20.47 -13.72 -2.46
C PRO A 142 19.93 -12.45 -3.12
N MET A 143 18.63 -12.46 -3.41
CA MET A 143 17.87 -11.31 -3.90
C MET A 143 16.54 -11.20 -3.16
N ASN A 144 16.23 -9.99 -2.71
CA ASN A 144 14.99 -9.70 -2.02
C ASN A 144 13.91 -9.25 -3.01
N ILE A 145 12.76 -9.91 -2.94
CA ILE A 145 11.53 -9.54 -3.63
C ILE A 145 10.51 -9.10 -2.59
N TYR A 146 9.88 -7.96 -2.84
CA TYR A 146 8.80 -7.44 -2.02
C TYR A 146 7.49 -8.14 -2.34
N ASN A 147 6.85 -8.73 -1.33
CA ASN A 147 5.59 -9.45 -1.45
C ASN A 147 4.43 -8.65 -0.90
N LEU A 148 3.49 -8.32 -1.78
CA LEU A 148 2.34 -7.47 -1.52
C LEU A 148 1.24 -8.27 -0.82
N ILE A 149 1.33 -8.37 0.49
CA ILE A 149 0.31 -9.03 1.33
C ILE A 149 -0.47 -8.05 2.21
N ASP A 150 0.05 -6.83 2.39
CA ASP A 150 -0.56 -5.82 3.26
C ASP A 150 -0.44 -4.39 2.69
N LYS A 151 -1.54 -3.64 2.76
CA LYS A 151 -1.64 -2.25 2.26
C LYS A 151 -0.66 -1.32 2.97
N HIS A 152 -0.53 -1.47 4.28
CA HIS A 152 0.21 -0.53 5.10
C HIS A 152 1.72 -0.69 4.94
N HIS A 153 2.20 -1.93 4.89
CA HIS A 153 3.58 -2.23 4.58
C HIS A 153 3.92 -1.80 3.15
N PHE A 154 3.03 -2.04 2.18
CA PHE A 154 3.29 -1.64 0.79
C PHE A 154 3.46 -0.12 0.65
N LEU A 155 2.55 0.66 1.22
CA LEU A 155 2.68 2.12 1.23
C LEU A 155 3.99 2.57 1.92
N GLY A 156 4.38 1.91 3.02
CA GLY A 156 5.65 2.20 3.69
C GLY A 156 6.86 1.90 2.82
N HIS A 157 6.84 0.76 2.11
CA HIS A 157 7.88 0.38 1.16
C HIS A 157 8.02 1.41 0.03
N LEU A 158 6.90 1.80 -0.58
CA LEU A 158 6.89 2.82 -1.63
C LEU A 158 7.46 4.15 -1.13
N LEU A 159 7.13 4.57 0.09
CA LEU A 159 7.66 5.81 0.66
C LEU A 159 9.17 5.70 0.89
N SER A 160 9.64 4.59 1.46
CA SER A 160 11.06 4.37 1.75
C SER A 160 11.94 4.25 0.51
N THR A 161 11.35 3.86 -0.62
CA THR A 161 12.03 3.72 -1.93
C THR A 161 11.77 4.92 -2.84
N SER A 162 11.15 5.99 -2.33
CA SER A 162 10.79 7.20 -3.10
C SER A 162 9.92 6.92 -4.33
N GLN A 163 9.10 5.88 -4.29
CA GLN A 163 8.16 5.48 -5.35
C GLN A 163 6.77 6.12 -5.17
N ILE A 164 6.56 6.84 -4.07
CA ILE A 164 5.35 7.61 -3.79
C ILE A 164 5.70 8.90 -3.05
N GLU A 165 5.05 9.99 -3.43
CA GLU A 165 5.19 11.27 -2.75
C GLU A 165 4.60 11.24 -1.33
N PRO A 166 5.19 11.93 -0.34
CA PRO A 166 4.73 11.92 1.05
C PRO A 166 3.26 12.31 1.23
N LEU A 167 2.78 13.31 0.49
CA LEU A 167 1.36 13.71 0.53
C LEU A 167 0.45 12.57 0.05
N LYS A 168 0.79 11.96 -1.09
CA LYS A 168 0.03 10.86 -1.67
C LYS A 168 0.06 9.62 -0.75
N TYR A 169 1.20 9.35 -0.10
CA TYR A 169 1.31 8.35 0.96
C TYR A 169 0.31 8.62 2.09
N CYS A 170 0.28 9.83 2.64
CA CYS A 170 -0.62 10.17 3.73
C CYS A 170 -2.10 10.06 3.32
N GLN A 171 -2.47 10.52 2.13
CA GLN A 171 -3.82 10.39 1.60
C GLN A 171 -4.30 8.94 1.55
N PHE A 172 -3.45 7.98 1.13
CA PHE A 172 -3.82 6.56 1.09
C PHE A 172 -3.70 5.86 2.44
N LYS A 173 -2.70 6.21 3.25
CA LYS A 173 -2.41 5.58 4.54
C LYS A 173 -3.49 5.89 5.56
N PHE A 174 -3.97 7.14 5.56
CA PHE A 174 -4.96 7.67 6.51
C PHE A 174 -6.36 7.77 5.89
N GLU A 175 -6.59 7.13 4.74
CA GLU A 175 -7.92 7.02 4.15
C GLU A 175 -8.89 6.35 5.15
N ASN A 176 -10.01 7.01 5.43
CA ASN A 176 -11.02 6.60 6.42
C ASN A 176 -10.56 6.62 7.89
N THR A 177 -9.54 7.42 8.24
CA THR A 177 -9.23 7.74 9.64
C THR A 177 -9.78 9.12 10.03
N ASN A 178 -9.46 9.57 11.24
CA ASN A 178 -9.76 10.92 11.73
C ASN A 178 -8.86 12.02 11.11
N LEU A 179 -8.01 11.71 10.12
CA LEU A 179 -7.14 12.67 9.44
C LEU A 179 -7.49 12.75 7.95
N ASN A 180 -7.50 13.97 7.40
CA ASN A 180 -7.73 14.22 5.99
C ASN A 180 -6.71 15.21 5.44
N PHE A 181 -6.09 14.84 4.31
CA PHE A 181 -5.00 15.59 3.67
C PHE A 181 -5.42 16.28 2.35
N SER A 182 -6.72 16.40 2.08
CA SER A 182 -7.24 16.99 0.84
C SER A 182 -7.20 18.52 0.79
N LYS A 183 -6.93 19.18 1.93
CA LYS A 183 -6.96 20.64 2.08
C LYS A 183 -5.58 21.23 2.41
N ILE A 184 -4.54 20.41 2.36
CA ILE A 184 -3.18 20.88 2.63
C ILE A 184 -2.73 21.82 1.52
N GLU A 185 -2.10 22.93 1.91
CA GLU A 185 -1.50 23.87 0.97
C GLU A 185 -0.10 23.39 0.60
N ASP A 186 0.22 23.34 -0.69
CA ASP A 186 1.47 22.74 -1.18
C ASP A 186 2.72 23.38 -0.52
N ASP A 187 2.82 24.72 -0.55
CA ASP A 187 3.98 25.48 -0.03
C ASP A 187 4.12 25.41 1.50
N TYR A 188 3.03 25.10 2.20
CA TYR A 188 3.00 25.02 3.66
C TYR A 188 2.82 23.58 4.16
N GLY A 189 2.90 22.60 3.27
CA GLY A 189 2.74 21.18 3.56
C GLY A 189 4.07 20.45 3.50
N PHE A 190 4.10 19.33 2.78
CA PHE A 190 5.31 18.52 2.66
C PHE A 190 6.46 19.22 1.93
N ASN A 191 6.18 20.19 1.05
CA ASN A 191 7.22 20.95 0.34
C ASN A 191 8.01 21.87 1.28
N LEU A 192 7.45 22.23 2.44
CA LEU A 192 8.14 22.99 3.49
C LEU A 192 9.24 22.16 4.18
N LEU A 193 9.17 20.83 4.10
CA LEU A 193 10.03 19.94 4.89
C LEU A 193 11.32 19.61 4.13
N GLU A 194 12.41 20.25 4.54
CA GLU A 194 13.73 20.14 3.91
C GLU A 194 14.38 18.77 4.15
N THR A 195 14.20 18.17 5.34
CA THR A 195 14.90 16.93 5.74
C THR A 195 13.97 15.72 5.83
N SER A 196 14.54 14.52 5.65
CA SER A 196 13.81 13.26 5.89
C SER A 196 13.32 13.15 7.33
N GLN A 197 14.17 13.55 8.29
CA GLN A 197 13.81 13.55 9.71
C GLN A 197 12.54 14.38 9.99
N GLN A 198 12.43 15.57 9.40
CA GLN A 198 11.21 16.37 9.53
C GLN A 198 9.98 15.63 9.01
N ARG A 199 10.09 15.05 7.81
CA ARG A 199 9.01 14.26 7.21
C ARG A 199 8.59 13.09 8.10
N ASP A 200 9.56 12.35 8.65
CA ASP A 200 9.33 11.21 9.53
C ASP A 200 8.62 11.64 10.82
N GLU A 201 9.04 12.75 11.43
CA GLU A 201 8.41 13.29 12.65
C GLU A 201 6.93 13.65 12.44
N PHE A 202 6.59 14.29 11.31
CA PHE A 202 5.20 14.57 10.95
C PHE A 202 4.41 13.29 10.69
N ILE A 203 4.94 12.38 9.88
CA ILE A 203 4.28 11.11 9.55
C ILE A 203 4.02 10.26 10.80
N ASP A 204 4.97 10.19 11.73
CA ASP A 204 4.81 9.46 12.98
C ASP A 204 3.81 10.11 13.93
N SER A 205 3.74 11.46 13.95
CA SER A 205 2.67 12.15 14.66
C SER A 205 1.29 11.82 14.07
N PHE A 206 1.15 11.80 12.74
CA PHE A 206 -0.10 11.43 12.08
C PHE A 206 -0.50 9.98 12.37
N LYS A 207 0.45 9.04 12.39
CA LYS A 207 0.20 7.65 12.82
C LYS A 207 -0.39 7.61 14.23
N LYS A 208 0.22 8.33 15.18
CA LYS A 208 -0.26 8.41 16.58
C LYS A 208 -1.69 8.98 16.63
N VAL A 209 -1.93 10.13 16.02
CA VAL A 209 -3.24 10.78 15.99
C VAL A 209 -4.30 9.87 15.37
N SER A 210 -3.96 9.17 14.28
CA SER A 210 -4.88 8.26 13.58
C SER A 210 -5.36 7.05 14.39
N GLN A 211 -4.64 6.72 15.47
CA GLN A 211 -4.92 5.59 16.34
C GLN A 211 -5.62 6.00 17.64
N MET A 212 -5.84 7.31 17.86
CA MET A 212 -6.42 7.84 19.09
C MET A 212 -7.87 8.26 18.88
N SER A 213 -8.70 8.06 19.91
CA SER A 213 -10.01 8.70 19.99
C SER A 213 -9.85 10.21 20.18
N TRP A 214 -10.87 10.99 19.80
CA TRP A 214 -10.87 12.44 20.00
C TRP A 214 -10.74 12.84 21.47
N GLN A 215 -11.34 12.09 22.37
CA GLN A 215 -11.18 12.32 23.81
C GLN A 215 -9.71 12.21 24.23
N ASN A 216 -8.99 11.21 23.72
CA ASN A 216 -7.57 11.03 24.02
C ASN A 216 -6.71 12.10 23.35
N ILE A 217 -7.06 12.55 22.14
CA ILE A 217 -6.36 13.64 21.44
C ILE A 217 -6.46 14.95 22.23
N ILE A 218 -7.68 15.30 22.68
CA ILE A 218 -7.97 16.53 23.42
C ILE A 218 -7.21 16.55 24.75
N ASN A 219 -7.15 15.43 25.45
CA ASN A 219 -6.50 15.33 26.77
C ASN A 219 -5.00 14.99 26.69
N SER A 220 -4.41 14.93 25.49
CA SER A 220 -3.00 14.55 25.34
C SER A 220 -2.07 15.71 25.66
N ASP A 221 -1.29 15.58 26.73
CA ASP A 221 -0.20 16.52 27.06
C ASP A 221 0.90 16.57 25.98
N GLY A 222 1.05 15.47 25.24
CA GLY A 222 2.01 15.36 24.14
C GLY A 222 1.56 16.13 22.90
N LEU A 223 0.30 15.95 22.48
CA LEU A 223 -0.25 16.62 21.30
C LEU A 223 -0.69 18.06 21.57
N GLN A 224 -1.05 18.41 22.80
CA GLN A 224 -1.52 19.74 23.16
C GLN A 224 -2.55 20.30 22.15
N TYR A 225 -3.53 19.47 21.78
CA TYR A 225 -4.56 19.85 20.81
C TYR A 225 -5.37 21.03 21.35
N LYS A 226 -5.36 22.16 20.66
CA LYS A 226 -6.07 23.36 21.09
C LYS A 226 -6.46 24.26 19.93
N ARG A 227 -7.44 25.13 20.19
CA ARG A 227 -7.88 26.16 19.23
C ARG A 227 -6.75 27.16 19.00
N TYR A 228 -6.49 27.48 17.73
CA TYR A 228 -5.60 28.55 17.31
C TYR A 228 -6.38 29.87 17.24
N LYS A 229 -5.75 30.97 17.68
CA LYS A 229 -6.38 32.29 17.79
C LYS A 229 -5.93 33.30 16.74
N GLY A 230 -5.03 32.90 15.84
CA GLY A 230 -4.58 33.75 14.74
C GLY A 230 -5.66 34.02 13.68
N LYS A 231 -5.41 34.99 12.81
CA LYS A 231 -6.33 35.45 11.74
C LYS A 231 -5.91 34.98 10.35
N GLU A 232 -4.79 34.26 10.24
CA GLU A 232 -4.14 33.84 8.99
C GLU A 232 -5.00 32.87 8.16
N PHE A 233 -6.00 32.25 8.77
CA PHE A 233 -6.91 31.30 8.16
C PHE A 233 -8.35 31.85 8.03
N GLY A 234 -8.52 33.18 8.10
CA GLY A 234 -9.83 33.82 8.03
C GLY A 234 -10.69 33.55 9.26
N ASN A 235 -12.01 33.47 9.07
CA ASN A 235 -13.00 33.37 10.16
C ASN A 235 -13.31 31.93 10.61
N GLN A 236 -12.72 30.92 9.98
CA GLN A 236 -12.98 29.52 10.34
C GLN A 236 -12.28 29.13 11.64
N PRO A 237 -12.91 28.35 12.54
CA PRO A 237 -12.23 27.82 13.71
C PRO A 237 -11.08 26.89 13.32
N ILE A 238 -9.84 27.35 13.54
CA ILE A 238 -8.63 26.54 13.36
C ILE A 238 -8.15 25.98 14.68
N TYR A 239 -7.57 24.81 14.61
CA TYR A 239 -6.96 24.09 15.70
C TYR A 239 -5.54 23.69 15.31
N LYS A 240 -4.72 23.44 16.32
CA LYS A 240 -3.37 22.93 16.13
C LYS A 240 -3.06 21.82 17.10
N PHE A 241 -2.20 20.91 16.68
CA PHE A 241 -1.55 19.94 17.56
C PHE A 241 -0.04 19.93 17.34
N ARG A 242 0.66 19.49 18.38
CA ARG A 242 2.10 19.30 18.48
C ARG A 242 2.51 18.02 17.75
N VAL A 243 3.45 18.19 16.83
CA VAL A 243 4.17 17.10 16.16
C VAL A 243 5.41 16.75 16.96
N THR A 244 6.25 17.75 17.22
CA THR A 244 7.38 17.71 18.17
C THR A 244 7.41 18.98 19.00
N GLN A 245 8.31 19.16 19.97
CA GLN A 245 8.39 20.44 20.67
C GLN A 245 8.48 21.63 19.71
N LYS A 246 9.23 21.46 18.61
CA LYS A 246 9.44 22.43 17.53
C LYS A 246 8.30 22.51 16.51
N TYR A 247 7.66 21.39 16.17
CA TYR A 247 6.77 21.33 14.99
C TYR A 247 5.28 21.30 15.36
N ARG A 248 4.46 21.94 14.54
CA ARG A 248 3.00 21.99 14.71
C ARG A 248 2.31 21.67 13.39
N CYS A 249 1.10 21.13 13.52
CA CYS A 249 0.19 20.91 12.41
C CYS A 249 -1.09 21.70 12.66
N PHE A 250 -1.55 22.43 11.66
CA PHE A 250 -2.75 23.26 11.70
C PHE A 250 -3.84 22.65 10.81
N GLY A 251 -5.08 22.81 11.24
CA GLY A 251 -6.23 22.31 10.51
C GLY A 251 -7.55 22.71 11.16
N TYR A 252 -8.64 22.31 10.54
CA TYR A 252 -9.97 22.44 11.12
C TYR A 252 -10.57 21.05 11.33
N ARG A 253 -11.53 20.97 12.25
CA ARG A 253 -12.25 19.73 12.53
C ARG A 253 -13.70 19.87 12.06
N GLU A 254 -14.16 18.90 11.28
CA GLU A 254 -15.57 18.68 10.98
C GLU A 254 -15.93 17.29 11.51
N GLU A 255 -16.90 17.23 12.42
CA GLU A 255 -17.30 16.00 13.12
C GLU A 255 -16.10 15.28 13.73
N ASP A 256 -15.75 14.08 13.23
CA ASP A 256 -14.62 13.28 13.70
C ASP A 256 -13.40 13.33 12.77
N ILE A 257 -13.37 14.25 11.81
CA ILE A 257 -12.29 14.36 10.84
C ILE A 257 -11.53 15.69 11.01
N PHE A 258 -10.21 15.59 11.11
CA PHE A 258 -9.29 16.73 11.09
C PHE A 258 -8.75 16.95 9.67
N PHE A 259 -9.10 18.07 9.06
CA PHE A 259 -8.59 18.49 7.77
C PHE A 259 -7.30 19.28 7.96
N ILE A 260 -6.19 18.68 7.56
CA ILE A 260 -4.86 19.28 7.63
C ILE A 260 -4.75 20.39 6.58
N LEU A 261 -4.27 21.55 7.02
CA LEU A 261 -4.06 22.73 6.18
C LEU A 261 -2.58 23.06 6.00
N ARG A 262 -1.83 23.19 7.11
CA ARG A 262 -0.44 23.67 7.10
C ARG A 262 0.42 23.01 8.18
N PHE A 263 1.71 22.95 7.91
CA PHE A 263 2.77 22.61 8.84
C PHE A 263 3.47 23.88 9.32
N GLU A 264 4.07 23.81 10.50
CA GLU A 264 4.92 24.86 11.03
C GLU A 264 6.20 24.24 11.60
N ILE A 265 7.33 24.81 11.20
CA ILE A 265 8.66 24.32 11.59
C ILE A 265 9.47 25.33 12.44
N ASP A 266 9.01 26.57 12.61
CA ASP A 266 9.80 27.67 13.21
C ASP A 266 9.06 28.47 14.31
N HIS A 267 7.88 28.02 14.74
CA HIS A 267 7.04 28.63 15.78
C HIS A 267 6.48 30.04 15.52
N LYS A 268 6.79 30.67 14.39
CA LYS A 268 6.41 32.07 14.15
C LYS A 268 4.90 32.32 14.17
N MET A 269 4.09 31.36 13.72
CA MET A 269 2.62 31.47 13.77
C MET A 269 2.09 31.11 15.16
N SER A 270 2.72 30.14 15.82
CA SER A 270 2.30 29.65 17.12
C SER A 270 2.54 30.62 18.28
N ASP A 271 3.58 31.46 18.20
CA ASP A 271 3.89 32.45 19.23
C ASP A 271 2.85 33.59 19.26
N ASN A 272 2.12 33.79 18.15
CA ASN A 272 1.07 34.79 18.02
C ASN A 272 -0.33 34.30 18.40
N GLY A 273 -0.49 33.05 18.90
CA GLY A 273 -1.81 32.47 19.20
C GLY A 273 -1.83 31.17 20.02
#